data_AF-A0A7W0WYK5-F1
#
_entry.id   AF-A0A7W0WYK5-F1
#
_cell.length_a   1.000
_cell.length_b   1.000
_cell.length_c   1.000
_cell.angle_alpha   90.00
_cell.angle_beta   90.00
_cell.angle_gamma   90.00
#
_symmetry.space_group_name_H-M   'P 1'
#
loop_
_entity.id
_entity.type
_entity.pdbx_description
1 polymer ?
#
loop_
_entity_poly.entity_id
_entity_poly.type
_entity_poly.pdbx_seq_one_letter_code
_entity_poly.pdbx_strand_id
1 'polypeptide(L)'
;CIGQLTDALRDANLSVAVRAQLPTVIVAAASDRARAELARAGLVADLSDPELDVRCAIAEGLARLRDVHPELVVDDELVFAGVRRELEHTTHTPKTLKHLATLLALALPSEAIQMAFLGMSSEDPTLRGVSLEYLENVLPTDIREQMWKTLAIEVSEAATAARRPLEDVLAELLRSKREQTLHETQVDLSTSASRSTPP
;
A
#
# COMPACT_ATOMS: atom_id res chain seq x y z
N CYS A 1 -8.30 0.75 26.16
CA CYS A 1 -7.21 0.14 25.36
C CYS A 1 -7.20 0.63 23.91
N ILE A 2 -8.29 0.55 23.12
CA ILE A 2 -8.29 1.05 21.73
C ILE A 2 -7.93 2.54 21.63
N GLY A 3 -8.51 3.39 22.48
CA GLY A 3 -8.16 4.82 22.53
C GLY A 3 -6.65 5.09 22.70
N GLN A 4 -5.96 4.33 23.55
CA GLN A 4 -4.51 4.49 23.74
C GLN A 4 -3.71 4.05 22.52
N LEU A 5 -4.17 3.03 21.79
CA LEU A 5 -3.52 2.59 20.55
C LEU A 5 -3.70 3.63 19.43
N THR A 6 -4.88 4.26 19.35
CA THR A 6 -5.14 5.35 18.40
C THR A 6 -4.40 6.63 18.78
N ASP A 7 -4.17 6.88 20.07
CA ASP A 7 -3.34 8.00 20.51
C ASP A 7 -1.86 7.76 20.17
N ALA A 8 -1.37 6.53 20.37
CA ALA A 8 -0.03 6.14 19.93
C ALA A 8 0.12 6.24 18.40
N LEU A 9 -0.92 5.96 17.62
CA LEU A 9 -0.87 6.12 16.16
C LEU A 9 -0.57 7.56 15.75
N ARG A 10 -1.06 8.54 16.53
CA ARG A 10 -0.84 9.98 16.33
C ARG A 10 0.44 10.52 16.97
N ASP A 11 1.16 9.70 17.74
CA ASP A 11 2.37 10.15 18.41
C ASP A 11 3.53 10.24 17.41
N ALA A 12 3.88 11.47 17.02
CA ALA A 12 4.98 11.76 16.12
C ALA A 12 6.36 11.41 16.69
N ASN A 13 6.47 11.13 18.00
CA ASN A 13 7.72 10.67 18.60
C ASN A 13 7.98 9.17 18.34
N LEU A 14 6.94 8.42 17.97
CA LEU A 14 7.11 7.02 17.56
C LEU A 14 7.65 6.95 16.13
N SER A 15 8.51 5.97 15.88
CA SER A 15 9.02 5.74 14.54
C SER A 15 7.89 5.34 13.58
N VAL A 16 8.03 5.72 12.31
CA VAL A 16 7.09 5.36 11.23
C VAL A 16 6.79 3.87 11.21
N ALA A 17 7.83 3.03 11.39
CA ALA A 17 7.68 1.58 11.43
C ALA A 17 6.78 1.11 12.60
N VAL A 18 6.92 1.70 13.79
CA VAL A 18 6.05 1.37 14.94
C VAL A 18 4.62 1.82 14.66
N ARG A 19 4.45 3.04 14.17
CA ARG A 19 3.13 3.61 13.85
C ARG A 19 2.41 2.76 12.80
N ALA A 20 3.11 2.29 11.77
CA ALA A 20 2.57 1.41 10.74
C ALA A 20 2.14 0.03 11.26
N GLN A 21 2.62 -0.43 12.42
CA GLN A 21 2.15 -1.67 13.04
C GLN A 21 0.87 -1.50 13.87
N LEU A 22 0.60 -0.29 14.36
CA LEU A 22 -0.52 -0.02 15.25
C LEU A 22 -1.90 -0.34 14.63
N PRO A 23 -2.18 -0.04 13.34
CA PRO A 23 -3.45 -0.42 12.73
C PRO A 23 -3.75 -1.92 12.86
N THR A 24 -2.75 -2.78 12.66
CA THR A 24 -2.92 -4.24 12.81
C THR A 24 -3.28 -4.63 14.25
N VAL A 25 -2.63 -4.01 15.24
CA VAL A 25 -2.93 -4.26 16.66
C VAL A 25 -4.31 -3.73 17.04
N ILE A 26 -4.70 -2.56 16.51
CA ILE A 26 -6.02 -1.96 16.70
C ILE A 26 -7.12 -2.90 16.16
N VAL A 27 -6.94 -3.44 14.95
CA VAL A 27 -7.87 -4.43 14.37
C VAL A 27 -7.95 -5.69 15.23
N ALA A 28 -6.81 -6.23 15.69
CA ALA A 28 -6.81 -7.43 16.54
C ALA A 28 -7.52 -7.20 17.89
N ALA A 29 -7.51 -5.97 18.41
CA ALA A 29 -8.21 -5.59 19.63
C ALA A 29 -9.72 -5.31 19.44
N ALA A 30 -10.20 -5.24 18.20
CA ALA A 30 -11.59 -4.96 17.86
C ALA A 30 -12.47 -6.23 17.93
N SER A 31 -12.58 -6.83 19.10
CA SER A 31 -13.23 -8.14 19.29
C SER A 31 -14.77 -8.14 19.20
N ASP A 32 -15.39 -6.97 19.21
CA ASP A 32 -16.84 -6.81 19.13
C ASP A 32 -17.18 -5.55 18.33
N ARG A 33 -18.45 -5.41 17.93
CA ARG A 33 -18.91 -4.29 17.11
C ARG A 33 -18.63 -2.92 17.73
N ALA A 34 -18.79 -2.76 19.04
CA ALA A 34 -18.57 -1.46 19.69
C ALA A 34 -17.08 -1.08 19.63
N ARG A 35 -16.19 -2.06 19.85
CA ARG A 35 -14.75 -1.88 19.70
C ARG A 35 -14.33 -1.65 18.23
N ALA A 36 -14.97 -2.33 17.28
CA ALA A 36 -14.73 -2.14 15.86
C ALA A 36 -15.11 -0.73 15.39
N GLU A 37 -16.21 -0.16 15.89
CA GLU A 37 -16.58 1.23 15.62
C GLU A 37 -15.57 2.23 16.19
N LEU A 38 -15.05 2.00 17.39
CA LEU A 38 -14.00 2.83 17.98
C LEU A 38 -12.69 2.74 17.18
N ALA A 39 -12.31 1.53 16.77
CA ALA A 39 -11.15 1.28 15.94
C ALA A 39 -11.28 1.99 14.58
N ARG A 40 -12.44 1.86 13.94
CA ARG A 40 -12.76 2.55 12.67
C ARG A 40 -12.67 4.05 12.83
N ALA A 41 -13.31 4.63 13.84
CA ALA A 41 -13.28 6.08 14.08
C ALA A 41 -11.86 6.61 14.28
N GLY A 42 -11.02 5.89 15.04
CA GLY A 42 -9.62 6.25 15.23
C GLY A 42 -8.81 6.18 13.95
N LEU A 43 -8.92 5.08 13.19
CA LEU A 43 -8.19 4.90 11.93
C LEU A 43 -8.62 5.92 10.86
N VAL A 44 -9.92 6.22 10.75
CA VAL A 44 -10.43 7.22 9.80
C VAL A 44 -9.88 8.62 10.10
N ALA A 45 -9.73 8.97 11.38
CA ALA A 45 -9.17 10.26 11.77
C ALA A 45 -7.73 10.47 11.27
N ASP A 46 -6.99 9.38 11.06
CA ASP A 46 -5.57 9.39 10.71
C ASP A 46 -5.29 8.95 9.26
N LEU A 47 -6.33 8.79 8.42
CA LEU A 47 -6.18 8.42 6.99
C LEU A 47 -5.37 9.45 6.17
N SER A 48 -5.12 10.62 6.75
CA SER A 48 -4.33 11.72 6.18
C SER A 48 -2.92 11.82 6.73
N ASP A 49 -2.39 10.74 7.30
CA ASP A 49 -1.04 10.71 7.87
C ASP A 49 0.03 11.27 6.90
N PRO A 50 1.04 12.04 7.36
CA PRO A 50 2.10 12.50 6.47
C PRO A 50 2.89 11.36 5.83
N GLU A 51 3.02 10.22 6.51
CA GLU A 51 3.83 9.09 6.04
C GLU A 51 2.98 8.08 5.25
N LEU A 52 3.37 7.83 3.99
CA LEU A 52 2.66 6.89 3.11
C LEU A 52 2.54 5.49 3.73
N ASP A 53 3.58 5.02 4.42
CA ASP A 53 3.61 3.71 5.07
C ASP A 53 2.52 3.57 6.12
N VAL A 54 2.26 4.64 6.87
CA VAL A 54 1.22 4.69 7.89
C VAL A 54 -0.16 4.77 7.23
N ARG A 55 -0.33 5.59 6.17
CA ARG A 55 -1.59 5.66 5.41
C ARG A 55 -1.96 4.31 4.80
N CYS A 56 -1.01 3.59 4.21
CA CYS A 56 -1.20 2.23 3.71
C CYS A 56 -1.68 1.30 4.81
N ALA A 57 -1.00 1.30 5.97
CA ALA A 57 -1.36 0.44 7.09
C ALA A 57 -2.76 0.75 7.65
N ILE A 58 -3.13 2.04 7.71
CA ILE A 58 -4.45 2.49 8.14
C ILE A 58 -5.53 1.99 7.18
N ALA A 59 -5.35 2.19 5.87
CA ALA A 59 -6.30 1.73 4.86
C ALA A 59 -6.44 0.19 4.85
N GLU A 60 -5.33 -0.55 4.98
CA GLU A 60 -5.35 -2.01 5.13
C GLU A 60 -6.07 -2.44 6.42
N GLY A 61 -5.87 -1.71 7.52
CA GLY A 61 -6.59 -1.92 8.78
C GLY A 61 -8.10 -1.70 8.64
N LEU A 62 -8.52 -0.62 7.98
CA LEU A 62 -9.94 -0.35 7.70
C LEU A 62 -10.57 -1.42 6.81
N ALA A 63 -9.86 -1.87 5.78
CA ALA A 63 -10.34 -2.94 4.90
C ALA A 63 -10.56 -4.23 5.70
N ARG A 64 -9.58 -4.63 6.52
CA ARG A 64 -9.68 -5.81 7.40
C ARG A 64 -10.80 -5.68 8.42
N LEU A 65 -10.99 -4.51 9.02
CA LEU A 65 -12.09 -4.28 9.96
C LEU A 65 -13.44 -4.50 9.29
N ARG A 66 -13.62 -3.99 8.06
CA ARG A 66 -14.85 -4.17 7.31
C ARG A 66 -15.06 -5.62 6.86
N ASP A 67 -14.00 -6.35 6.54
CA ASP A 67 -14.11 -7.78 6.21
C ASP A 67 -14.67 -8.58 7.41
N VAL A 68 -14.29 -8.22 8.64
CA VAL A 68 -14.79 -8.84 9.88
C VAL A 68 -16.16 -8.27 10.29
N HIS A 69 -16.39 -6.98 10.03
CA HIS A 69 -17.59 -6.23 10.39
C HIS A 69 -18.16 -5.49 9.17
N PRO A 70 -18.90 -6.18 8.28
CA PRO A 70 -19.37 -5.60 7.00
C PRO A 70 -20.33 -4.43 7.16
N GLU A 71 -20.92 -4.24 8.33
CA GLU A 71 -21.76 -3.09 8.67
C GLU A 71 -20.98 -1.77 8.84
N LEU A 72 -19.65 -1.84 8.93
CA LEU A 72 -18.80 -0.67 9.09
C LEU A 72 -18.70 0.13 7.79
N VAL A 73 -19.15 1.38 7.87
CA VAL A 73 -19.12 2.33 6.75
C VAL A 73 -17.94 3.28 6.92
N VAL A 74 -17.17 3.45 5.85
CA VAL A 74 -16.22 4.56 5.69
C VAL A 74 -16.87 5.55 4.73
N ASP A 75 -16.81 6.83 5.08
CA ASP A 75 -17.40 7.88 4.27
C ASP A 75 -16.68 8.00 2.90
N ASP A 76 -17.44 7.98 1.82
CA ASP A 76 -16.91 8.00 0.45
C ASP A 76 -16.08 9.26 0.18
N GLU A 77 -16.46 10.41 0.72
CA GLU A 77 -15.73 11.66 0.52
C GLU A 77 -14.36 11.60 1.21
N LEU A 78 -14.27 10.97 2.39
CA LEU A 78 -12.98 10.73 3.04
C LEU A 78 -12.09 9.77 2.25
N VAL A 79 -12.68 8.72 1.67
CA VAL A 79 -11.96 7.79 0.80
C VAL A 79 -11.42 8.51 -0.44
N PHE A 80 -12.29 9.25 -1.14
CA PHE A 80 -11.93 9.97 -2.36
C PHE A 80 -10.96 11.12 -2.10
N ALA A 81 -11.02 11.78 -0.94
CA ALA A 81 -10.00 12.74 -0.51
C ALA A 81 -8.63 12.07 -0.32
N GLY A 82 -8.60 10.85 0.23
CA GLY A 82 -7.39 10.03 0.30
C GLY A 82 -6.85 9.68 -1.09
N VAL A 83 -7.72 9.26 -2.01
CA VAL A 83 -7.33 8.94 -3.39
C VAL A 83 -6.73 10.15 -4.10
N ARG A 84 -7.38 11.31 -4.03
CA ARG A 84 -6.85 12.56 -4.61
C ARG A 84 -5.46 12.90 -4.06
N ARG A 85 -5.28 12.78 -2.74
CA ARG A 85 -3.97 13.00 -2.12
C ARG A 85 -2.91 12.11 -2.74
N GLU A 86 -3.16 10.81 -2.89
CA GLU A 86 -2.15 9.91 -3.45
C GLU A 86 -1.87 10.19 -4.93
N LEU A 87 -2.88 10.64 -5.69
CA LEU A 87 -2.72 11.03 -7.10
C LEU A 87 -1.95 12.35 -7.27
N GLU A 88 -2.01 13.27 -6.29
CA GLU A 88 -1.24 14.51 -6.28
C GLU A 88 0.27 14.27 -6.06
N HIS A 89 0.66 13.17 -5.40
CA HIS A 89 2.06 12.85 -5.19
C HIS A 89 2.64 12.17 -6.44
N THR A 90 3.61 12.81 -7.08
CA THR A 90 4.22 12.41 -8.37
C THR A 90 5.03 11.11 -8.33
N THR A 91 5.17 10.44 -7.18
CA THR A 91 5.97 9.22 -7.06
C THR A 91 5.08 8.00 -7.11
N HIS A 92 4.85 7.50 -8.32
CA HIS A 92 4.04 6.31 -8.51
C HIS A 92 4.90 5.06 -8.32
N THR A 93 4.64 4.38 -7.21
CA THR A 93 5.27 3.10 -6.88
C THR A 93 4.22 2.00 -6.93
N PRO A 94 4.60 0.71 -7.12
CA PRO A 94 3.67 -0.41 -6.98
C PRO A 94 2.91 -0.38 -5.64
N LYS A 95 3.56 0.15 -4.59
CA LYS A 95 2.95 0.38 -3.28
C LYS A 95 1.82 1.41 -3.32
N THR A 96 2.00 2.50 -4.07
CA THR A 96 0.97 3.55 -4.24
C THR A 96 -0.23 3.03 -5.00
N LEU A 97 -0.01 2.28 -6.09
CA LEU A 97 -1.10 1.64 -6.83
C LEU A 97 -1.88 0.63 -5.97
N LYS A 98 -1.18 -0.19 -5.19
CA LYS A 98 -1.80 -1.09 -4.22
C LYS A 98 -2.62 -0.29 -3.19
N HIS A 99 -2.08 0.83 -2.69
CA HIS A 99 -2.78 1.69 -1.74
C HIS A 99 -4.05 2.31 -2.33
N LEU A 100 -3.99 2.82 -3.56
CA LEU A 100 -5.14 3.33 -4.30
C LEU A 100 -6.23 2.27 -4.47
N ALA A 101 -5.86 1.03 -4.82
CA ALA A 101 -6.79 -0.09 -4.90
C ALA A 101 -7.46 -0.35 -3.55
N THR A 102 -6.68 -0.37 -2.45
CA THR A 102 -7.23 -0.55 -1.10
C THR A 102 -8.18 0.57 -0.71
N LEU A 103 -7.84 1.84 -0.98
CA LEU A 103 -8.72 2.97 -0.69
C LEU A 103 -10.01 2.89 -1.50
N LEU A 104 -9.93 2.70 -2.82
CA LEU A 104 -11.12 2.60 -3.66
C LEU A 104 -12.01 1.42 -3.27
N ALA A 105 -11.42 0.30 -2.85
CA ALA A 105 -12.17 -0.83 -2.33
C ALA A 105 -12.92 -0.48 -1.03
N LEU A 106 -12.60 0.59 -0.30
CA LEU A 106 -13.36 1.04 0.89
C LEU A 106 -14.71 1.67 0.53
N ALA A 107 -14.84 2.31 -0.62
CA ALA A 107 -16.06 2.98 -1.10
C ALA A 107 -16.80 2.21 -2.20
N LEU A 108 -16.07 1.43 -3.00
CA LEU A 108 -16.58 0.70 -4.16
C LEU A 108 -16.55 -0.81 -3.94
N PRO A 109 -17.29 -1.62 -4.73
CA PRO A 109 -17.29 -3.07 -4.58
C PRO A 109 -15.88 -3.66 -4.66
N SER A 110 -15.41 -4.25 -3.55
CA SER A 110 -14.02 -4.68 -3.37
C SER A 110 -13.53 -5.61 -4.47
N GLU A 111 -14.31 -6.64 -4.80
CA GLU A 111 -13.97 -7.61 -5.86
C GLU A 111 -13.79 -6.92 -7.23
N ALA A 112 -14.68 -6.00 -7.57
CA ALA A 112 -14.63 -5.31 -8.86
C ALA A 112 -13.41 -4.38 -8.96
N ILE A 113 -13.06 -3.69 -7.87
CA ILE A 113 -11.84 -2.86 -7.81
C ILE A 113 -10.59 -3.73 -7.91
N GLN A 114 -10.51 -4.84 -7.18
CA GLN A 114 -9.37 -5.75 -7.27
C GLN A 114 -9.18 -6.31 -8.67
N MET A 115 -10.27 -6.75 -9.31
CA MET A 115 -10.24 -7.25 -10.69
C MET A 115 -9.83 -6.17 -11.69
N ALA A 116 -10.32 -4.94 -11.53
CA ALA A 116 -9.94 -3.83 -12.40
C ALA A 116 -8.44 -3.49 -12.25
N PHE A 117 -7.92 -3.39 -11.02
CA PHE A 117 -6.49 -3.14 -10.82
C PHE A 117 -5.60 -4.28 -11.30
N LEU A 118 -6.02 -5.54 -11.13
CA LEU A 118 -5.31 -6.69 -11.68
C LEU A 118 -5.30 -6.66 -13.23
N GLY A 119 -6.44 -6.37 -13.84
CA GLY A 119 -6.57 -6.35 -15.30
C GLY A 119 -5.87 -5.18 -15.97
N MET A 120 -5.65 -4.05 -15.28
CA MET A 120 -4.80 -2.96 -15.78
C MET A 120 -3.37 -3.42 -16.10
N SER A 121 -2.83 -4.36 -15.31
CA SER A 121 -1.50 -4.94 -15.53
C SER A 121 -1.51 -6.18 -16.43
N SER A 122 -2.66 -6.60 -16.94
CA SER A 122 -2.78 -7.78 -17.80
C SER A 122 -2.09 -7.56 -19.14
N GLU A 123 -1.42 -8.58 -19.67
CA GLU A 123 -0.86 -8.59 -21.02
C GLU A 123 -1.96 -8.63 -22.10
N ASP A 124 -3.13 -9.17 -21.79
CA ASP A 124 -4.29 -9.23 -22.69
C ASP A 124 -4.91 -7.83 -22.87
N PRO A 125 -4.87 -7.24 -24.08
CA PRO A 125 -5.45 -5.92 -24.35
C PRO A 125 -6.95 -5.84 -24.07
N THR A 126 -7.68 -6.95 -24.23
CA THR A 126 -9.13 -7.00 -24.01
C THR A 126 -9.45 -6.85 -22.53
N LEU A 127 -8.80 -7.65 -21.68
CA LEU A 127 -8.97 -7.56 -20.22
C LEU A 127 -8.51 -6.21 -19.68
N ARG A 128 -7.43 -5.66 -20.24
CA ARG A 128 -6.96 -4.32 -19.89
C ARG A 128 -7.99 -3.25 -20.25
N GLY A 129 -8.58 -3.33 -21.45
CA GLY A 129 -9.64 -2.44 -21.90
C GLY A 129 -10.86 -2.47 -20.98
N VAL A 130 -11.36 -3.66 -20.66
CA VAL A 130 -12.51 -3.85 -19.76
C VAL A 130 -12.25 -3.28 -18.36
N SER A 131 -11.03 -3.43 -17.86
CA SER A 131 -10.66 -2.93 -16.53
C SER A 131 -10.61 -1.40 -16.49
N LEU A 132 -10.06 -0.78 -17.53
CA LEU A 132 -10.02 0.67 -17.66
C LEU A 132 -11.42 1.25 -17.87
N GLU A 133 -12.26 0.60 -18.67
CA GLU A 133 -13.67 0.98 -18.88
C GLU A 133 -14.47 0.93 -17.58
N TYR A 134 -14.27 -0.12 -16.76
CA TYR A 134 -14.90 -0.19 -15.45
C TYR A 134 -14.50 1.00 -14.58
N LEU A 135 -13.20 1.28 -14.45
CA LEU A 135 -12.70 2.42 -13.66
C LEU A 135 -13.21 3.76 -14.21
N GLU A 136 -13.32 3.89 -15.53
CA GLU A 136 -13.88 5.08 -16.18
C GLU A 136 -15.32 5.38 -15.76
N ASN A 137 -16.11 4.32 -15.56
CA ASN A 137 -17.53 4.39 -15.24
C ASN A 137 -17.80 4.59 -13.74
N VAL A 138 -16.95 4.05 -12.87
CA VAL A 138 -17.19 4.11 -11.41
C VAL A 138 -16.48 5.25 -10.72
N LEU A 139 -15.41 5.80 -11.30
CA LEU A 139 -14.64 6.87 -10.67
C LEU A 139 -15.25 8.25 -10.92
N PRO A 140 -15.27 9.13 -9.90
CA PRO A 140 -15.54 10.55 -10.08
C PRO A 140 -14.63 11.20 -11.14
N THR A 141 -15.17 12.18 -11.88
CA THR A 141 -14.49 12.76 -13.05
C THR A 141 -13.14 13.38 -12.70
N ASP A 142 -13.04 14.06 -11.56
CA ASP A 142 -11.81 14.67 -11.06
C ASP A 142 -10.71 13.63 -10.79
N ILE A 143 -11.06 12.54 -10.09
CA ILE A 143 -10.14 11.44 -9.79
C ILE A 143 -9.67 10.77 -11.08
N ARG A 144 -10.62 10.54 -11.98
CA ARG A 144 -10.39 9.87 -13.24
C ARG A 144 -9.41 10.65 -14.13
N GLU A 145 -9.60 11.97 -14.24
CA GLU A 145 -8.68 12.85 -14.98
C GLU A 145 -7.27 12.86 -14.38
N GLN A 146 -7.15 12.89 -13.05
CA GLN A 146 -5.84 12.83 -12.38
C GLN A 146 -5.17 11.47 -12.60
N MET A 147 -5.90 10.38 -12.40
CA MET A 147 -5.40 9.02 -12.53
C MET A 147 -4.88 8.72 -13.93
N TRP A 148 -5.58 9.17 -14.99
CA TRP A 148 -5.09 8.99 -16.35
C TRP A 148 -3.88 9.85 -16.70
N LYS A 149 -3.76 11.06 -16.14
CA LYS A 149 -2.54 11.85 -16.29
C LYS A 149 -1.34 11.11 -15.71
N THR A 150 -1.51 10.55 -14.51
CA THR A 150 -0.52 9.70 -13.83
C THR A 150 -0.16 8.46 -14.65
N LEU A 151 -1.15 7.67 -15.08
CA LEU A 151 -0.90 6.44 -15.84
C LEU A 151 -0.27 6.71 -17.21
N ALA A 152 -0.64 7.82 -17.88
CA ALA A 152 -0.02 8.21 -19.14
C ALA A 152 1.47 8.56 -18.98
N ILE A 153 1.85 9.16 -17.85
CA ILE A 153 3.25 9.43 -17.50
C ILE A 153 3.98 8.10 -17.28
N GLU A 154 3.40 7.16 -16.52
CA GLU A 154 4.03 5.85 -16.26
C GLU A 154 4.21 5.02 -17.53
N VAL A 155 3.24 4.97 -18.44
CA VAL A 155 3.40 4.25 -19.71
C VAL A 155 4.53 4.86 -20.54
N SER A 156 4.69 6.18 -20.50
CA SER A 156 5.80 6.88 -21.17
C SER A 156 7.15 6.56 -20.51
N GLU A 157 7.22 6.57 -19.18
CA GLU A 157 8.44 6.26 -18.42
C GLU A 157 8.82 4.78 -18.48
N ALA A 158 7.85 3.87 -18.33
CA ALA A 158 8.02 2.43 -18.47
C ALA A 158 8.39 2.06 -19.91
N ALA A 159 7.84 2.71 -20.94
CA ALA A 159 8.32 2.53 -22.31
C ALA A 159 9.77 3.04 -22.50
N THR A 160 10.17 4.06 -21.75
CA THR A 160 11.55 4.59 -21.75
C THR A 160 12.50 3.70 -20.93
N ALA A 161 12.03 3.11 -19.84
CA ALA A 161 12.76 2.21 -18.97
C ALA A 161 12.84 0.77 -19.53
N ALA A 162 11.81 0.31 -20.24
CA ALA A 162 11.83 -0.94 -21.00
C ALA A 162 12.71 -0.85 -22.25
N ARG A 163 13.01 0.38 -22.72
CA ARG A 163 14.09 0.64 -23.68
C ARG A 163 15.48 0.63 -23.06
N ARG A 164 15.62 0.38 -21.74
CA ARG A 164 16.95 0.15 -21.15
C ARG A 164 17.59 -1.04 -21.87
N PRO A 165 18.79 -0.88 -22.43
CA PRO A 165 19.47 -1.97 -23.10
C PRO A 165 19.67 -3.12 -22.12
N LEU A 166 19.49 -4.34 -22.62
CA LEU A 166 19.63 -5.59 -21.85
C LEU A 166 20.91 -5.63 -21.00
N GLU A 167 21.97 -4.97 -21.46
CA GLU A 167 23.27 -4.84 -20.81
C GLU A 167 23.19 -4.12 -19.45
N ASP A 168 22.34 -3.09 -19.31
CA ASP A 168 22.21 -2.32 -18.07
C ASP A 168 21.45 -3.12 -17.00
N VAL A 169 20.39 -3.82 -17.42
CA VAL A 169 19.62 -4.73 -16.54
C VAL A 169 20.49 -5.90 -16.10
N LEU A 170 21.30 -6.45 -17.01
CA LEU A 170 22.26 -7.50 -16.69
C LEU A 170 23.32 -6.99 -15.70
N ALA A 171 23.83 -5.77 -15.88
CA ALA A 171 24.83 -5.17 -15.00
C ALA A 171 24.30 -4.85 -13.60
N GLU A 172 23.02 -4.52 -13.47
CA GLU A 172 22.33 -4.29 -12.19
C GLU A 172 22.08 -5.60 -11.44
N LEU A 173 21.57 -6.63 -12.14
CA LEU A 173 21.38 -7.98 -11.57
C LEU A 173 22.72 -8.61 -11.14
N LEU A 174 23.78 -8.43 -11.93
CA LEU A 174 25.12 -8.91 -11.59
C LEU A 174 25.77 -8.12 -10.44
N ARG A 175 25.31 -6.89 -10.16
CA ARG A 175 25.69 -6.12 -8.97
C ARG A 175 24.96 -6.61 -7.74
N SER A 176 23.63 -6.71 -7.83
CA SER A 176 22.76 -7.19 -6.73
C SER A 176 23.16 -8.60 -6.27
N LYS A 177 23.49 -9.50 -7.20
CA LYS A 177 23.94 -10.86 -6.88
C LYS A 177 25.30 -10.88 -6.17
N ARG A 178 26.22 -9.98 -6.54
CA ARG A 178 27.55 -9.83 -5.91
C ARG A 178 27.45 -9.27 -4.49
N GLU A 179 26.55 -8.33 -4.28
CA GLU A 179 26.30 -7.74 -2.96
C GLU A 179 25.65 -8.75 -2.00
N GLN A 180 24.74 -9.60 -2.50
CA GLN A 180 24.18 -10.72 -1.72
C GLN A 180 25.24 -11.77 -1.35
N THR A 181 26.14 -12.14 -2.27
CA THR A 181 27.18 -13.13 -1.96
C THR A 181 28.19 -12.59 -0.94
N LEU A 182 28.49 -11.29 -0.98
CA LEU A 182 29.36 -10.64 0.01
C LEU A 182 28.70 -10.59 1.40
N HIS A 183 27.38 -10.40 1.48
CA HIS A 183 26.67 -10.40 2.75
C HIS A 183 26.60 -11.80 3.39
N GLU A 184 26.38 -12.85 2.60
CA GLU A 184 26.35 -14.24 3.08
C GLU A 184 27.72 -14.71 3.61
N THR A 185 28.79 -14.38 2.89
CA THR A 185 30.16 -14.81 3.29
C THR A 185 30.61 -14.16 4.61
N GLN A 186 30.09 -12.97 4.94
CA GLN A 186 30.47 -12.22 6.15
C GLN A 186 29.71 -12.68 7.41
N VAL A 187 28.52 -13.27 7.23
CA VAL A 187 27.71 -13.85 8.32
C VAL A 187 28.26 -15.23 8.75
N ASP A 188 28.82 -16.00 7.83
CA ASP A 188 29.41 -17.31 8.16
C ASP A 188 30.76 -17.21 8.90
N LEU A 189 31.57 -16.19 8.57
CA LEU A 189 32.84 -15.92 9.26
C LEU A 189 32.64 -15.39 10.69
N SER A 190 31.56 -14.67 10.95
CA SER A 190 31.23 -14.15 12.29
C SER A 190 30.54 -15.19 13.19
N THR A 191 29.85 -16.17 12.61
CA THR A 191 29.16 -17.25 13.36
C THR A 191 30.11 -18.38 13.78
N SER A 192 31.22 -18.60 13.06
CA SER A 192 32.23 -19.61 13.42
C SER A 192 33.19 -19.15 14.53
N ALA A 193 33.39 -17.84 14.71
CA ALA A 193 34.27 -17.28 15.75
C ALA A 193 33.67 -17.35 17.18
N SER A 194 32.35 -17.49 17.33
CA SER A 194 31.68 -17.49 18.65
C SER A 194 31.40 -18.88 19.25
N ARG A 195 31.81 -19.99 18.60
CA ARG A 195 31.53 -21.36 19.09
C ARG A 195 32.72 -22.13 19.67
N SER A 196 33.90 -21.52 19.82
CA SER A 196 35.06 -22.20 20.41
C SER A 196 35.51 -21.54 21.72
N THR A 197 34.71 -21.71 22.77
CA THR A 197 35.19 -21.68 24.17
C THR A 197 34.16 -22.37 25.06
N PRO A 198 34.51 -23.54 25.63
CA PRO A 198 34.06 -23.79 27.00
C PRO A 198 35.13 -24.56 27.84
N PRO A 199 34.84 -24.78 29.13
CA PRO A 199 35.59 -24.27 30.28
C PRO A 199 36.90 -25.01 30.62
#